data_AF-A0A1I2SFY8-F1
#
_entry.id   AF-A0A1I2SFY8-F1
#
_cell.length_a   1.000
_cell.length_b   1.000
_cell.length_c   1.000
_cell.angle_alpha   90.00
_cell.angle_beta   90.00
_cell.angle_gamma   90.00
#
_symmetry.space_group_name_H-M   'P 1'
#
loop_
_entity.id
_entity.type
_entity.pdbx_description
1 polymer ?
#
loop_
_entity_poly.entity_id
_entity_poly.type
_entity_poly.pdbx_seq_one_letter_code
_entity_poly.pdbx_strand_id
1 'polypeptide(L)' 'MKPQPAPEPICVRVNEAARMIGVGRTKLYELIAAGEVKTVKLGKATRVTTASLRDLVRRRGG' A
#
# COMPACT_ATOMS: atom_id res chain seq x y z
N MET A 1 29.54 -8.44 -10.11
CA MET A 1 28.22 -9.09 -10.01
C MET A 1 27.19 -8.00 -9.77
N LYS A 2 26.22 -7.79 -10.66
CA LYS A 2 25.12 -6.81 -10.41
C LYS A 2 24.15 -7.45 -9.41
N PRO A 3 23.73 -6.78 -8.33
CA PRO A 3 22.68 -7.32 -7.47
C PRO A 3 21.41 -7.50 -8.33
N GLN A 4 20.81 -8.68 -8.26
CA GLN A 4 19.50 -8.89 -8.85
C GLN A 4 18.49 -7.99 -8.12
N PRO A 5 17.57 -7.33 -8.86
CA PRO A 5 16.55 -6.52 -8.23
C PRO A 5 15.73 -7.40 -7.30
N ALA A 6 15.50 -6.91 -6.08
CA ALA A 6 14.62 -7.59 -5.14
C ALA A 6 13.22 -7.74 -5.76
N PRO A 7 12.50 -8.85 -5.47
CA PRO A 7 11.13 -9.01 -5.95
C PRO A 7 10.25 -7.86 -5.46
N GLU A 8 9.31 -7.42 -6.31
CA GLU A 8 8.35 -6.40 -5.90
C GLU A 8 7.49 -6.88 -4.73
N PRO A 9 7.29 -6.06 -3.68
CA PRO A 9 6.49 -6.47 -2.54
C PRO A 9 5.00 -6.55 -2.92
N ILE A 10 4.38 -7.68 -2.56
CA ILE A 10 2.92 -7.90 -2.72
C ILE A 10 2.13 -7.08 -1.68
N CYS A 11 2.71 -6.88 -0.50
CA CYS A 11 2.15 -6.05 0.55
C CYS A 11 3.24 -5.37 1.37
N VAL A 12 2.92 -4.20 1.90
CA VAL A 12 3.86 -3.32 2.61
C VAL A 12 3.29 -2.88 3.95
N ARG A 13 4.14 -2.28 4.80
CA ARG A 13 3.65 -1.68 6.05
C ARG A 13 2.84 -0.43 5.76
N VAL A 14 1.97 -0.04 6.70
CA VAL A 14 1.13 1.17 6.59
C VAL A 14 1.96 2.42 6.28
N ASN A 15 3.07 2.63 6.99
CA ASN A 15 3.93 3.80 6.76
C ASN A 15 4.57 3.81 5.36
N GLU A 16 4.89 2.63 4.83
CA GLU A 16 5.48 2.48 3.50
C GLU A 16 4.43 2.71 2.42
N ALA A 17 3.23 2.13 2.58
CA ALA A 17 2.08 2.41 1.70
C ALA A 17 1.78 3.91 1.60
N ALA A 18 1.81 4.63 2.73
CA ALA A 18 1.55 6.06 2.76
C ALA A 18 2.60 6.83 1.92
N ARG A 19 3.88 6.46 2.06
CA ARG A 19 4.97 7.02 1.25
C ARG A 19 4.84 6.68 -0.23
N MET A 20 4.46 5.44 -0.57
CA MET A 20 4.32 4.99 -1.96
C MET A 20 3.31 5.81 -2.76
N ILE A 21 2.23 6.29 -2.13
CA ILE A 21 1.21 7.12 -2.80
C ILE A 21 1.27 8.60 -2.40
N GLY A 22 2.32 9.03 -1.70
CA GLY A 22 2.56 10.44 -1.37
C GLY A 22 1.59 11.07 -0.35
N VAL A 23 1.02 10.30 0.59
CA VAL A 23 0.05 10.80 1.57
C VAL A 23 0.53 10.65 3.01
N GLY A 24 -0.07 11.43 3.92
CA GLY A 24 0.09 11.25 5.37
C GLY A 24 -0.61 9.98 5.89
N ARG A 25 -0.16 9.48 7.04
CA ARG A 25 -0.74 8.28 7.68
C ARG A 25 -2.24 8.42 7.96
N THR A 26 -2.67 9.59 8.44
CA THR A 26 -4.09 9.87 8.71
C THR A 26 -4.92 9.65 7.44
N LYS A 27 -4.47 10.20 6.32
CA LYS A 27 -5.15 10.04 5.04
C LYS A 27 -5.17 8.58 4.57
N LEU A 28 -4.08 7.85 4.76
CA LEU A 28 -4.06 6.42 4.44
C LEU A 28 -5.07 5.64 5.28
N TYR A 29 -5.20 5.92 6.57
CA TYR A 29 -6.20 5.27 7.42
C TYR A 29 -7.62 5.63 7.02
N GLU A 30 -7.89 6.88 6.63
CA GLU A 30 -9.20 7.27 6.06
C GLU A 30 -9.52 6.44 4.81
N LEU A 31 -8.55 6.27 3.91
CA LEU A 31 -8.72 5.46 2.69
C LEU A 31 -8.94 3.98 3.00
N ILE A 32 -8.28 3.45 4.04
CA ILE A 32 -8.52 2.09 4.52
C ILE A 32 -9.93 1.95 5.11
N ALA A 33 -10.33 2.91 5.95
CA ALA A 33 -11.66 2.92 6.57
C ALA A 33 -12.78 3.08 5.51
N ALA A 34 -12.54 3.84 4.46
CA ALA A 34 -13.43 3.99 3.32
C ALA A 34 -13.44 2.77 2.37
N GLY A 35 -12.59 1.76 2.61
CA GLY A 35 -12.47 0.58 1.75
C GLY A 35 -11.75 0.81 0.41
N GLU A 36 -11.20 2.02 0.19
CA GLU A 36 -10.48 2.37 -1.03
C GLU A 36 -9.10 1.70 -1.11
N VAL A 37 -8.50 1.40 0.05
CA VAL A 37 -7.21 0.71 0.20
C VAL A 37 -7.41 -0.57 1.02
N LYS A 38 -6.93 -1.70 0.50
CA LYS A 38 -7.13 -3.02 1.13
C LYS A 38 -5.97 -3.39 2.04
N THR A 39 -6.30 -3.91 3.22
CA THR A 39 -5.33 -4.48 4.15
C THR A 39 -5.51 -5.99 4.28
N VAL A 40 -4.42 -6.67 4.60
CA VAL A 40 -4.38 -8.09 4.95
C VAL A 40 -3.72 -8.25 6.32
N LYS A 41 -4.21 -9.20 7.12
CA LYS A 41 -3.58 -9.58 8.38
C LYS A 41 -2.67 -10.78 8.14
N LEU A 42 -1.40 -10.62 8.50
CA LEU A 42 -0.41 -11.70 8.55
C LEU A 42 -0.04 -11.91 10.03
N GLY A 43 -0.76 -12.83 10.69
CA GLY A 43 -0.72 -12.98 12.14
C GLY A 43 -1.17 -11.69 12.84
N LYS A 44 -0.30 -11.13 13.70
CA LYS A 44 -0.55 -9.87 14.41
C LYS A 44 -0.28 -8.62 13.57
N ALA A 45 0.33 -8.77 12.40
CA ALA A 45 0.78 -7.66 11.56
C ALA A 45 -0.25 -7.31 10.48
N THR A 46 -0.68 -6.05 10.45
CA THR A 46 -1.45 -5.49 9.34
C THR A 46 -0.52 -5.06 8.20
N ARG A 47 -0.86 -5.43 6.97
CA ARG A 47 -0.15 -5.04 5.74
C ARG A 47 -1.13 -4.45 4.74
N VAL A 48 -0.67 -3.51 3.94
CA VAL A 48 -1.42 -2.89 2.85
C VAL A 48 -1.01 -3.57 1.56
N THR A 49 -1.99 -4.01 0.76
CA THR A 49 -1.69 -4.66 -0.53
C THR A 49 -1.27 -3.61 -1.56
N THR A 50 -0.14 -3.84 -2.23
CA THR A 50 0.36 -2.91 -3.27
C THR A 50 -0.59 -2.85 -4.46
N ALA A 51 -1.29 -3.94 -4.77
CA ALA A 51 -2.36 -3.98 -5.77
C ALA A 51 -3.46 -2.93 -5.48
N SER A 52 -3.95 -2.83 -4.24
CA SER A 52 -5.00 -1.85 -3.90
C SER A 52 -4.51 -0.40 -3.99
N LEU A 53 -3.24 -0.15 -3.71
CA LEU A 53 -2.63 1.18 -3.89
C LEU A 53 -2.56 1.56 -5.37
N ARG A 54 -2.11 0.63 -6.22
CA ARG A 54 -2.07 0.82 -7.68
C ARG A 54 -3.48 1.07 -8.24
N ASP A 55 -4.47 0.31 -7.78
CA ASP A 55 -5.86 0.48 -8.17
C ASP A 55 -6.44 1.84 -7.73
N LEU A 56 -6.12 2.31 -6.53
CA LEU A 56 -6.52 3.64 -6.06
C LEU A 56 -6.02 4.74 -7.00
N VAL A 57 -4.72 4.73 -7.31
CA VAL A 57 -4.12 5.75 -8.18
C VAL A 57 -4.73 5.68 -9.58
N ARG A 58 -4.91 4.48 -10.13
CA ARG A 58 -5.55 4.28 -11.45
C ARG A 58 -6.97 4.84 -11.51
N ARG A 59 -7.77 4.71 -10.45
CA ARG A 59 -9.14 5.26 -10.40
C ARG A 59 -9.19 6.79 -10.26
N ARG A 60 -8.16 7.40 -9.66
CA ARG A 60 -8.12 8.85 -9.36
C ARG A 60 -7.39 9.67 -10.44
N GLY A 61 -6.46 9.05 -11.17
CA GLY A 61 -5.67 9.68 -12.22
C GLY A 61 -6.12 9.32 -13.64
N GLY A 62 -7.28 8.67 -13.78
CA GLY A 62 -7.98 8.48 -15.05
C GLY A 62 -9.05 9.54 -15.26
#